data_AF-A0AB33WY57-F1
#
_entry.id   AF-A0AB33WY57-F1
#
_cell.length_a   1.000
_cell.length_b   1.000
_cell.length_c   1.000
_cell.angle_alpha   90.00
_cell.angle_beta   90.00
_cell.angle_gamma   90.00
#
_symmetry.space_group_name_H-M   'P 1'
#
loop_
_entity.id
_entity.type
_entity.pdbx_description
1 polymer ?
#
loop_
_entity_poly.entity_id
_entity_poly.type
_entity_poly.pdbx_seq_one_letter_code
_entity_poly.pdbx_strand_id
1 'polypeptide(L)'
;MKSDIESAIGAYSFMGSGMHSILQNEDTLETLHNPYDATTDFVFSMYEKTQASSKYRDKKVVFYACLDIYNSKAFDDFIKTQDPYITQ
;
A
#
# COMPACT_ATOMS: atom_id res chain seq x y z
N MET A 1 -15.81 -12.77 -7.90
CA MET A 1 -14.48 -12.65 -7.27
C MET A 1 -13.69 -11.46 -7.76
N LYS A 2 -13.29 -11.36 -9.05
CA LYS A 2 -12.55 -10.18 -9.56
C LYS A 2 -13.35 -8.88 -9.37
N SER A 3 -14.62 -8.88 -9.79
CA SER A 3 -15.57 -7.77 -9.59
C SER A 3 -15.73 -7.35 -8.13
N ASP A 4 -15.74 -8.33 -7.22
CA ASP A 4 -15.94 -8.08 -5.78
C ASP A 4 -14.71 -7.42 -5.18
N ILE A 5 -13.50 -7.87 -5.58
CA ILE A 5 -12.23 -7.26 -5.19
C ILE A 5 -12.14 -5.84 -5.75
N GLU A 6 -12.47 -5.63 -7.02
CA GLU A 6 -12.49 -4.29 -7.63
C GLU A 6 -13.47 -3.35 -6.91
N SER A 7 -14.64 -3.85 -6.55
CA SER A 7 -15.65 -3.09 -5.80
C SER A 7 -15.16 -2.74 -4.39
N ALA A 8 -14.52 -3.69 -3.70
CA ALA A 8 -13.94 -3.45 -2.39
C ALA A 8 -12.79 -2.42 -2.46
N ILE A 9 -11.87 -2.55 -3.43
CA ILE A 9 -10.80 -1.57 -3.67
C ILE A 9 -11.40 -0.19 -3.89
N GLY A 10 -12.40 -0.06 -4.77
CA GLY A 10 -13.06 1.23 -5.03
C GLY A 10 -13.69 1.84 -3.78
N ALA A 11 -14.39 1.03 -2.97
CA ALA A 11 -14.98 1.49 -1.72
C ALA A 11 -13.92 1.97 -0.71
N TYR A 12 -12.86 1.19 -0.49
CA TYR A 12 -11.78 1.57 0.42
C TYR A 12 -10.99 2.79 -0.08
N SER A 13 -10.72 2.89 -1.38
CA SER A 13 -10.10 4.07 -1.97
C SER A 13 -10.98 5.31 -1.78
N PHE A 14 -12.29 5.21 -1.99
CA PHE A 14 -13.20 6.32 -1.76
C PHE A 14 -13.21 6.77 -0.29
N MET A 15 -13.30 5.83 0.65
CA MET A 15 -13.32 6.16 2.09
C MET A 15 -11.98 6.69 2.60
N GLY A 16 -10.86 6.22 2.06
CA GLY A 16 -9.51 6.61 2.48
C GLY A 16 -8.97 7.85 1.76
N SER A 17 -9.51 8.19 0.59
CA SER A 17 -9.05 9.35 -0.19
C SER A 17 -9.29 10.65 0.60
N GLY A 18 -8.23 11.46 0.71
CA GLY A 18 -8.24 12.71 1.48
C GLY A 18 -8.04 12.54 2.98
N MET A 19 -7.98 11.30 3.49
CA MET A 19 -7.73 11.02 4.92
C MET A 19 -6.26 11.29 5.29
N HIS A 20 -5.36 11.22 4.31
CA HIS A 20 -3.97 11.68 4.43
C HIS A 20 -3.72 12.87 3.49
N SER A 21 -3.03 13.87 4.02
CA SER A 21 -2.51 15.05 3.34
C SER A 21 -1.29 14.73 2.47
N ILE A 22 -1.25 15.32 1.28
CA ILE A 22 -0.08 15.29 0.40
C ILE A 22 0.80 16.49 0.78
N LEU A 23 2.06 16.23 1.15
CA LEU A 23 3.01 17.28 1.46
C LEU A 23 3.54 17.87 0.16
N GLN A 24 3.38 19.17 -0.01
CA GLN A 24 3.87 19.90 -1.18
C GLN A 24 4.73 21.08 -0.74
N ASN A 25 5.65 21.48 -1.60
CA ASN A 25 6.37 22.74 -1.46
C ASN A 25 5.39 23.89 -1.77
N GLU A 26 5.26 24.86 -0.86
CA GLU A 26 4.29 25.95 -1.00
C GLU A 26 4.65 26.93 -2.12
N ASP A 27 5.95 27.09 -2.43
CA ASP A 27 6.44 28.03 -3.44
C ASP A 27 6.45 27.42 -4.85
N THR A 28 6.82 26.14 -4.96
CA THR A 28 6.98 25.46 -6.26
C THR A 28 5.80 24.56 -6.64
N LEU A 29 4.91 24.25 -5.68
CA LEU A 29 3.82 23.26 -5.79
C LEU A 29 4.29 21.83 -6.06
N GLU A 30 5.59 21.56 -5.93
CA GLU A 30 6.14 20.21 -6.10
C GLU A 30 5.70 19.31 -4.94
N THR A 31 5.24 18.10 -5.27
CA THR A 31 4.93 17.08 -4.26
C THR A 31 6.21 16.60 -3.59
N LEU A 32 6.35 16.86 -2.30
CA LEU A 32 7.45 16.40 -1.47
C LEU A 32 7.19 15.00 -0.92
N HIS A 33 5.93 14.70 -0.57
CA HIS A 33 5.54 13.37 -0.11
C HIS A 33 4.06 13.10 -0.38
N ASN A 34 3.77 11.94 -0.97
CA ASN A 34 2.42 11.42 -1.14
C ASN A 34 2.29 10.07 -0.40
N PRO A 35 1.57 10.03 0.74
CA PRO A 35 1.39 8.79 1.52
C PRO A 35 0.78 7.63 0.73
N TYR A 36 -0.08 7.91 -0.25
CA TYR A 36 -0.71 6.87 -1.07
C TYR A 36 0.29 6.22 -2.04
N ASP A 37 1.12 7.03 -2.70
CA ASP A 37 2.17 6.54 -3.60
C ASP A 37 3.26 5.82 -2.81
N ALA A 38 3.71 6.40 -1.69
CA ALA A 38 4.70 5.79 -0.81
C ALA A 38 4.26 4.41 -0.30
N THR A 39 2.98 4.27 0.07
CA THR A 39 2.43 2.97 0.51
C THR A 39 2.39 1.97 -0.63
N THR A 40 2.01 2.40 -1.82
CA THR A 40 2.00 1.57 -3.02
C THR A 40 3.40 1.05 -3.34
N ASP A 41 4.38 1.95 -3.39
CA ASP A 41 5.79 1.64 -3.66
C ASP A 41 6.37 0.69 -2.61
N PHE A 42 6.05 0.93 -1.33
CA PHE A 42 6.48 0.03 -0.24
C PHE A 42 5.94 -1.39 -0.44
N VAL A 43 4.64 -1.53 -0.69
CA VAL A 43 4.02 -2.85 -0.89
C VAL A 43 4.59 -3.56 -2.11
N PHE A 44 4.82 -2.87 -3.22
CA PHE A 44 5.46 -3.47 -4.40
C PHE A 44 6.90 -3.90 -4.10
N SER A 45 7.68 -3.07 -3.40
CA SER A 45 9.05 -3.42 -3.02
C SER A 45 9.12 -4.65 -2.10
N MET A 46 8.14 -4.81 -1.19
CA MET A 46 8.00 -5.98 -0.33
C MET A 46 7.57 -7.19 -1.16
N TYR A 47 6.61 -7.02 -2.07
CA TYR A 47 6.11 -8.09 -2.92
C TYR A 47 7.20 -8.70 -3.79
N GLU A 48 8.15 -7.92 -4.30
CA GLU A 48 9.32 -8.45 -5.02
C GLU A 48 10.16 -9.38 -4.14
N LYS A 49 10.37 -9.02 -2.87
CA LYS A 49 11.20 -9.75 -1.89
C LYS A 49 10.48 -10.94 -1.25
N THR A 50 9.15 -10.92 -1.16
CA THR A 50 8.37 -11.98 -0.49
C THR A 50 8.50 -13.31 -1.22
N GLN A 51 8.89 -14.35 -0.49
CA GLN A 51 8.92 -15.72 -0.99
C GLN A 51 7.55 -16.37 -0.81
N ALA A 52 6.76 -16.36 -1.88
CA ALA A 52 5.42 -16.95 -1.92
C ALA A 52 5.33 -18.05 -2.98
N SER A 53 6.36 -18.87 -3.12
CA SER A 53 6.39 -19.95 -4.12
C SER A 53 5.45 -21.10 -3.74
N SER A 54 5.02 -21.85 -4.75
CA SER A 54 4.22 -23.07 -4.57
C SER A 54 4.97 -24.25 -5.16
N LYS A 55 4.83 -25.42 -4.54
CA LYS A 55 5.32 -26.68 -5.12
C LYS A 55 4.59 -27.07 -6.41
N TYR A 56 3.44 -26.46 -6.68
CA TYR A 56 2.57 -26.79 -7.82
C TYR A 56 2.61 -25.75 -8.94
N ARG A 57 3.27 -24.60 -8.75
CA ARG A 57 3.30 -23.50 -9.71
C ARG A 57 4.62 -22.72 -9.63
N ASP A 58 5.16 -22.37 -10.79
CA ASP A 58 6.39 -21.57 -10.91
C ASP A 58 6.20 -20.08 -10.60
N LYS A 59 4.95 -19.65 -10.37
CA LYS A 59 4.60 -18.25 -10.03
C LYS A 59 4.27 -18.11 -8.55
N LYS A 60 4.47 -16.91 -8.01
CA LYS A 60 4.06 -16.56 -6.65
C LYS A 60 2.56 -16.80 -6.45
N VAL A 61 2.20 -17.37 -5.30
CA VAL A 61 0.82 -17.42 -4.80
C VAL A 61 0.48 -16.02 -4.31
N VAL A 62 -0.07 -15.19 -5.21
CA VAL A 62 -0.32 -13.77 -4.98
C VAL A 62 -1.06 -13.51 -3.67
N PHE A 63 -2.13 -14.27 -3.40
CA PHE A 63 -2.91 -14.12 -2.17
C PHE A 63 -2.07 -14.34 -0.91
N TYR A 64 -1.23 -15.38 -0.89
CA TYR A 64 -0.34 -15.64 0.23
C TYR A 64 0.71 -14.53 0.39
N ALA A 65 1.28 -14.05 -0.72
CA ALA A 65 2.23 -12.93 -0.68
C ALA A 65 1.59 -11.67 -0.08
N CYS A 66 0.38 -11.30 -0.50
CA CYS A 66 -0.32 -10.14 0.04
C CYS A 66 -0.60 -10.28 1.54
N LEU A 67 -1.02 -11.47 2.01
CA LEU A 67 -1.26 -11.72 3.43
C LEU A 67 0.04 -11.67 4.25
N ASP A 68 1.13 -12.23 3.73
CA ASP A 68 2.43 -12.20 4.39
C ASP A 68 2.94 -10.77 4.57
N ILE A 69 2.82 -9.93 3.53
CA ILE A 69 3.18 -8.51 3.60
C ILE A 69 2.29 -7.76 4.60
N TYR A 70 0.97 -7.93 4.51
CA TYR A 70 0.01 -7.22 5.36
C TYR A 70 0.21 -7.53 6.86
N ASN A 71 0.58 -8.77 7.19
CA ASN A 71 0.84 -9.18 8.57
C ASN A 71 2.31 -8.99 9.01
N SER A 72 3.17 -8.42 8.15
CA SER A 72 4.58 -8.25 8.47
C SER A 72 4.79 -7.07 9.42
N LYS A 73 5.77 -7.21 10.34
CA LYS A 73 6.24 -6.10 11.18
C LYS A 73 6.75 -4.92 10.34
N ALA A 74 7.38 -5.19 9.20
CA ALA A 74 7.89 -4.16 8.31
C ALA A 74 6.77 -3.26 7.76
N PHE A 75 5.61 -3.84 7.41
CA PHE A 75 4.46 -3.08 6.95
C PHE A 75 3.84 -2.27 8.09
N ASP A 76 3.67 -2.84 9.29
CA ASP A 76 3.18 -2.11 10.47
C ASP A 76 4.10 -0.93 10.84
N ASP A 77 5.41 -1.15 10.86
CA ASP A 77 6.40 -0.10 11.13
C ASP A 77 6.36 0.99 10.05
N PHE A 78 6.18 0.62 8.78
CA PHE A 78 6.05 1.57 7.67
C PHE A 78 4.78 2.42 7.77
N ILE A 79 3.62 1.82 8.01
CA ILE A 79 2.34 2.55 8.08
C ILE A 79 2.37 3.61 9.18
N LYS A 80 2.99 3.32 10.33
CA LYS A 80 3.18 4.31 11.41
C LYS A 80 4.00 5.54 11.00
N THR A 81 4.87 5.41 9.98
CA THR A 81 5.59 6.57 9.43
C THR A 81 4.70 7.46 8.54
N GLN A 82 3.51 6.97 8.16
CA GLN A 82 2.51 7.71 7.39
C GLN A 82 1.48 8.43 8.29
N ASP A 83 1.35 8.04 9.56
CA ASP A 83 0.45 8.68 10.53
C ASP A 83 0.59 10.22 10.64
N PRO A 84 1.80 10.83 10.56
CA PRO A 84 1.95 12.29 10.60
C PRO A 84 1.22 13.03 9.48
N TYR A 85 0.84 12.34 8.41
CA TYR A 85 0.13 12.94 7.28
C TYR A 85 -1.38 12.80 7.39
N ILE A 86 -1.94 12.17 8.44
CA ILE A 86 -3.39 12.08 8.63
C ILE A 86 -3.98 13.49 8.78
N THR A 87 -4.98 13.81 7.95
CA THR A 87 -5.73 15.06 8.02
C THR A 87 -6.55 15.07 9.32
N GLN A 88 -6.39 16.12 10.15
CA GLN A 88 -7.21 16.35 11.35
C GLN A 88 -8.55 16.98 11.02
#